data_AF-A0A8H5JC02-F1
#
_entry.id   AF-A0A8H5JC02-F1
#
_cell.length_a   1.000
_cell.length_b   1.000
_cell.length_c   1.000
_cell.angle_alpha   90.00
_cell.angle_beta   90.00
_cell.angle_gamma   90.00
#
_symmetry.space_group_name_H-M   'P 1'
#
loop_
_entity.id
_entity.type
_entity.pdbx_description
1 polymer ?
#
loop_
_entity_poly.entity_id
_entity_poly.type
_entity_poly.pdbx_seq_one_letter_code
_entity_poly.pdbx_strand_id
1 'polypeptide(L)'
;MAMAYHQPQQYAPPSGPPPHLAMYGHSQSQGHHVYHPPPTQMQGQIQGRARFKIAKPSFHDRYECKPDNAPDGPAPYSLVISNNQKKRPDLVLKAEGVAMAVCYLPKTSSYYNSDEKIFRLGLGDPSNVRWTDILYRGKDKYGWAFTFNLPNTGQPVPMTWRKDNSVAVDGMKASRLSDNNFKLLDPNGQLMAVFTSHTMSLRPSAVGTLQINMDLGPMFEYAVITTLLSIYDFQKREEDSRSSSTSAAGAAAASSSC
;
A
#
# COMPACT_ATOMS: atom_id res chain seq x y z
N MET A 1 -9.71 -12.53 -34.97
CA MET A 1 -10.12 -11.18 -34.54
C MET A 1 -9.40 -10.87 -33.23
N ALA A 2 -8.38 -10.02 -33.27
CA ALA A 2 -7.63 -9.61 -32.08
C ALA A 2 -8.37 -8.46 -31.40
N MET A 3 -8.86 -8.68 -30.18
CA MET A 3 -9.44 -7.64 -29.34
C MET A 3 -8.32 -6.68 -28.91
N ALA A 4 -8.26 -5.51 -29.56
CA ALA A 4 -7.44 -4.39 -29.11
C ALA A 4 -8.03 -3.85 -27.80
N TYR A 5 -7.47 -4.30 -26.67
CA TYR A 5 -7.75 -3.69 -25.37
C TYR A 5 -7.24 -2.25 -25.38
N HIS A 6 -8.17 -1.31 -25.42
CA HIS A 6 -7.88 0.09 -25.18
C HIS A 6 -7.38 0.23 -23.74
N GLN A 7 -6.07 0.42 -23.59
CA GLN A 7 -5.48 0.91 -22.36
C GLN A 7 -6.10 2.30 -22.10
N PRO A 8 -6.77 2.56 -20.97
CA PRO A 8 -7.23 3.91 -20.69
C PRO A 8 -5.98 4.80 -20.60
N GLN A 9 -5.79 5.68 -21.59
CA GLN A 9 -4.69 6.66 -21.61
C GLN A 9 -4.70 7.59 -20.37
N GLN A 10 -5.78 7.55 -19.59
CA GLN A 10 -6.11 8.48 -18.50
C GLN A 10 -5.33 8.25 -17.19
N TYR A 11 -4.61 7.13 -17.04
CA TYR A 11 -3.71 6.90 -15.88
C TYR A 11 -2.23 7.02 -16.22
N ALA A 12 -1.86 7.59 -17.37
CA ALA A 12 -0.45 7.80 -17.67
C ALA A 12 0.18 8.75 -16.62
N PRO A 13 1.26 8.33 -15.94
CA PRO A 13 1.93 9.23 -15.01
C PRO A 13 2.53 10.42 -15.80
N PRO A 14 2.55 11.63 -15.22
CA PRO A 14 3.18 12.79 -15.86
C PRO A 14 4.60 12.47 -16.34
N SER A 15 4.89 12.85 -17.59
CA SER A 15 6.20 12.66 -18.23
C SER A 15 7.23 13.58 -17.60
N GLY A 16 8.19 13.02 -16.87
CA GLY A 16 9.34 13.73 -16.31
C GLY A 16 9.85 13.05 -15.04
N PRO A 17 11.18 13.10 -14.75
CA PRO A 17 11.65 12.82 -13.40
C PRO A 17 10.98 13.84 -12.46
N PRO A 18 10.54 13.41 -11.26
CA PRO A 18 9.95 14.34 -10.30
C PRO A 18 10.96 15.47 -10.03
N PRO A 19 10.51 16.72 -9.84
CA PRO A 19 11.37 17.68 -9.17
C PRO A 19 11.76 17.03 -7.85
N HIS A 20 13.06 16.82 -7.63
CA HIS A 20 13.59 16.50 -6.31
C HIS A 20 13.20 17.66 -5.41
N LEU A 21 12.01 17.57 -4.79
CA LEU A 21 11.64 18.47 -3.73
C LEU A 21 12.66 18.22 -2.63
N ALA A 22 13.49 19.24 -2.40
CA ALA A 22 14.28 19.43 -1.21
C ALA A 22 13.34 19.43 0.00
N MET A 23 12.85 18.25 0.39
CA MET A 23 12.22 18.05 1.68
C MET A 23 13.38 18.09 2.68
N TYR A 24 13.50 19.26 3.32
CA TYR A 24 14.53 19.71 4.27
C TYR A 24 15.74 20.45 3.68
N GLY A 25 15.47 21.63 3.11
CA GLY A 25 16.39 22.77 3.12
C GLY A 25 15.74 23.93 3.89
N HIS A 26 16.45 24.50 4.86
CA HIS A 26 16.02 25.69 5.60
C HIS A 26 15.92 26.92 4.66
N SER A 27 14.70 27.41 4.40
CA SER A 27 14.45 28.80 4.03
C SER A 27 12.98 29.22 4.20
N GLN A 28 12.77 30.06 5.21
CA GLN A 28 11.86 31.22 5.33
C GLN A 28 10.38 31.14 4.87
N SER A 29 9.52 31.17 5.89
CA SER A 29 8.24 31.89 6.01
C SER A 29 7.24 31.81 4.84
N GLN A 30 6.41 30.77 4.85
CA GLN A 30 4.99 30.88 4.49
C GLN A 30 4.18 30.10 5.53
N GLY A 31 3.06 30.67 5.97
CA GLY A 31 2.35 30.32 7.21
C GLY A 31 2.23 28.83 7.50
N HIS A 32 2.71 28.42 8.67
CA HIS A 32 2.51 27.08 9.19
C HIS A 32 1.01 26.85 9.43
N HIS A 33 0.31 26.28 8.44
CA HIS A 33 -0.91 25.53 8.73
C HIS A 33 -0.49 24.31 9.54
N VAL A 34 -0.52 24.46 10.86
CA VAL A 34 -0.31 23.37 11.80
C VAL A 34 -1.38 22.32 11.49
N TYR A 35 -0.96 21.12 11.11
CA TYR A 35 -1.88 20.00 10.99
C TYR A 35 -2.43 19.70 12.37
N HIS A 36 -3.71 19.99 12.58
CA HIS A 36 -4.42 19.59 13.77
C HIS A 36 -5.01 18.21 13.52
N PRO A 37 -4.53 17.17 14.22
CA PRO A 37 -5.09 15.83 14.06
C PRO A 37 -6.57 15.89 14.46
N PRO A 38 -7.45 15.15 13.76
CA PRO A 38 -8.82 14.99 14.24
C PRO A 38 -8.77 14.34 15.65
N PRO A 39 -9.68 14.73 16.56
CA PRO A 39 -9.65 14.25 17.93
C PRO A 39 -9.57 12.72 17.96
N THR A 40 -8.61 12.19 18.71
CA THR A 40 -8.42 10.76 18.88
C THR A 40 -9.73 10.16 19.38
N GLN A 41 -10.41 9.37 18.54
CA GLN A 41 -11.58 8.64 19.02
C GLN A 41 -11.12 7.71 20.13
N MET A 42 -11.57 7.99 21.36
CA MET A 42 -11.20 7.22 22.53
C MET A 42 -11.49 5.73 22.30
N GLN A 43 -10.59 4.90 22.81
CA GLN A 43 -10.62 3.45 22.71
C GLN A 43 -11.95 2.93 23.30
N GLY A 44 -12.97 2.77 22.45
CA GLY A 44 -14.35 2.47 22.86
C GLY A 44 -15.45 3.09 21.98
N GLN A 45 -15.17 4.16 21.23
CA GLN A 45 -16.12 4.67 20.22
C GLN A 45 -15.99 3.90 18.90
N ILE A 46 -17.05 3.16 18.56
CA ILE A 46 -17.16 2.30 17.36
C ILE A 46 -17.46 3.14 16.10
N GLN A 47 -17.80 4.42 16.26
CA GLN A 47 -18.33 5.27 15.20
C GLN A 47 -17.20 5.94 14.40
N GLY A 48 -16.60 5.20 13.47
CA GLY A 48 -15.51 5.68 12.59
C GLY A 48 -14.44 4.65 12.29
N ARG A 49 -14.51 3.44 12.89
CA ARG A 49 -13.55 2.36 12.67
C ARG A 49 -14.05 1.40 11.59
N ALA A 50 -13.49 1.48 10.39
CA ALA A 50 -13.77 0.53 9.32
C ALA A 50 -12.81 -0.67 9.41
N ARG A 51 -13.35 -1.89 9.33
CA ARG A 51 -12.56 -3.14 9.34
C ARG A 51 -12.78 -3.92 8.06
N PHE A 52 -11.69 -4.38 7.46
CA PHE A 52 -11.67 -5.11 6.21
C PHE A 52 -10.90 -6.42 6.34
N LYS A 53 -11.52 -7.52 5.93
CA LYS A 53 -10.85 -8.78 5.67
C LYS A 53 -10.24 -8.73 4.28
N ILE A 54 -8.95 -9.03 4.20
CA ILE A 54 -8.19 -9.05 2.96
C ILE A 54 -7.88 -10.51 2.60
N ALA A 55 -8.24 -10.87 1.38
CA ALA A 55 -7.93 -12.17 0.80
C ALA A 55 -7.24 -12.03 -0.56
N LYS A 56 -6.43 -13.01 -0.93
CA LYS A 56 -5.91 -13.22 -2.28
C LYS A 56 -6.40 -14.60 -2.73
N PRO A 57 -7.56 -14.68 -3.41
CA PRO A 57 -8.08 -15.95 -3.90
C PRO A 57 -7.06 -16.68 -4.78
N SER A 58 -6.93 -17.99 -4.60
CA SER A 58 -6.01 -18.82 -5.40
C SER A 58 -6.29 -18.67 -6.89
N PHE A 59 -5.24 -18.60 -7.71
CA PHE A 59 -5.33 -18.41 -9.17
C PHE A 59 -5.94 -17.08 -9.63
N HIS A 60 -6.08 -16.11 -8.73
CA HIS A 60 -6.50 -14.76 -9.07
C HIS A 60 -5.35 -13.75 -8.91
N ASP A 61 -5.23 -12.89 -9.92
CA ASP A 61 -4.32 -11.75 -9.93
C ASP A 61 -4.96 -10.53 -9.25
N ARG A 62 -5.56 -10.74 -8.08
CA ARG A 62 -6.16 -9.64 -7.31
C ARG A 62 -6.22 -9.93 -5.82
N TYR A 63 -6.16 -8.86 -5.04
CA TYR A 63 -6.59 -8.85 -3.65
C TYR A 63 -8.06 -8.42 -3.58
N GLU A 64 -8.80 -8.99 -2.65
CA GLU A 64 -10.19 -8.65 -2.35
C GLU A 64 -10.26 -8.12 -0.91
N CYS A 65 -10.83 -6.93 -0.73
CA CYS A 65 -11.05 -6.35 0.60
C CYS A 65 -12.55 -6.27 0.85
N LYS A 66 -13.02 -7.00 1.88
CA LYS A 66 -14.42 -7.07 2.27
C LYS A 66 -14.60 -6.48 3.67
N PRO A 67 -15.59 -5.60 3.91
CA PRO A 67 -15.91 -5.17 5.26
C PRO A 67 -16.19 -6.39 6.15
N ASP A 68 -15.72 -6.36 7.39
CA ASP A 68 -15.77 -7.49 8.33
C ASP A 68 -17.19 -8.02 8.55
N ASN A 69 -18.17 -7.10 8.54
CA ASN A 69 -19.60 -7.32 8.75
C ASN A 69 -20.43 -7.34 7.46
N ALA A 70 -19.81 -7.34 6.28
CA ALA A 70 -20.57 -7.34 5.03
C ALA A 70 -21.27 -8.70 4.82
N PRO A 71 -22.51 -8.70 4.28
CA PRO A 71 -23.15 -9.94 3.84
C PRO A 71 -22.33 -10.63 2.76
N ASP A 72 -22.56 -11.93 2.57
CA ASP A 72 -21.92 -12.69 1.50
C ASP A 72 -22.24 -12.06 0.15
N GLY A 73 -21.21 -11.53 -0.50
CA GLY A 73 -21.33 -10.74 -1.72
C GLY A 73 -19.97 -10.44 -2.35
N PRO A 74 -19.97 -9.76 -3.52
CA PRO A 74 -18.74 -9.30 -4.14
C PRO A 74 -17.99 -8.35 -3.21
N ALA A 75 -16.66 -8.38 -3.25
CA ALA A 75 -15.87 -7.43 -2.49
C ALA A 75 -16.09 -6.02 -3.04
N PRO A 76 -16.43 -5.02 -2.20
CA PRO A 76 -16.58 -3.64 -2.67
C PRO A 76 -15.26 -3.08 -3.18
N TYR A 77 -14.12 -3.58 -2.69
CA TYR A 77 -12.80 -3.23 -3.18
C TYR A 77 -12.05 -4.44 -3.71
N SER A 78 -11.44 -4.28 -4.88
CA SER A 78 -10.50 -5.24 -5.44
C SER A 78 -9.26 -4.52 -5.94
N LEU A 79 -8.08 -4.98 -5.53
CA LEU A 79 -6.82 -4.51 -6.08
C LEU A 79 -6.33 -5.50 -7.12
N VAL A 80 -6.49 -5.17 -8.40
CA VAL A 80 -6.04 -5.98 -9.54
C VAL A 80 -4.54 -5.82 -9.71
N ILE A 81 -3.86 -6.94 -9.92
CA ILE A 81 -2.41 -7.04 -10.08
C ILE A 81 -2.10 -7.26 -11.57
N SER A 82 -1.21 -6.46 -12.12
CA SER A 82 -0.64 -6.73 -13.43
C SER A 82 0.54 -7.69 -13.29
N ASN A 83 0.35 -8.92 -13.74
CA ASN A 83 1.41 -9.93 -13.77
C ASN A 83 2.39 -9.74 -14.95
N ASN A 84 2.09 -8.84 -15.88
CA ASN A 84 2.96 -8.52 -17.00
C ASN A 84 3.62 -7.17 -16.74
N GLN A 85 4.92 -7.14 -16.48
CA GLN A 85 5.67 -5.91 -16.22
C GLN A 85 5.65 -4.90 -17.38
N LYS A 86 5.29 -5.34 -18.60
CA LYS A 86 5.04 -4.47 -19.75
C LYS A 86 3.65 -3.81 -19.72
N LYS A 87 2.69 -4.39 -18.99
CA LYS A 87 1.36 -3.83 -18.75
C LYS A 87 1.39 -3.01 -17.47
N ARG A 88 1.26 -1.69 -17.62
CA ARG A 88 1.16 -0.72 -16.51
C ARG A 88 -0.24 -0.12 -16.47
N PRO A 89 -0.76 0.30 -15.31
CA PRO A 89 -0.15 0.27 -13.95
C PRO A 89 0.07 -1.15 -13.38
N ASP A 90 0.96 -1.29 -12.38
CA ASP A 90 1.24 -2.59 -11.75
C ASP A 90 0.11 -3.07 -10.85
N LEU A 91 -0.59 -2.12 -10.22
CA LEU A 91 -1.73 -2.37 -9.34
C LEU A 91 -2.85 -1.35 -9.63
N VAL A 92 -4.10 -1.81 -9.61
CA VAL A 92 -5.29 -0.96 -9.80
C VAL A 92 -6.32 -1.26 -8.73
N LEU A 93 -6.64 -0.29 -7.89
CA LEU A 93 -7.74 -0.40 -6.95
C LEU A 93 -9.03 -0.07 -7.67
N LYS A 94 -9.96 -1.02 -7.65
CA LYS A 94 -11.34 -0.81 -8.07
C LYS A 94 -12.25 -0.75 -6.86
N ALA A 95 -13.03 0.31 -6.75
CA ALA A 95 -14.17 0.42 -5.85
C ALA A 95 -15.44 0.23 -6.68
N GLU A 96 -16.24 -0.80 -6.34
CA GLU A 96 -17.48 -1.13 -7.06
C GLU A 96 -17.31 -1.25 -8.59
N GLY A 97 -16.13 -1.71 -9.02
CA GLY A 97 -15.77 -1.89 -10.43
C GLY A 97 -15.12 -0.67 -11.10
N VAL A 98 -15.17 0.51 -10.48
CA VAL A 98 -14.56 1.76 -10.98
C VAL A 98 -13.13 1.87 -10.47
N ALA A 99 -12.17 2.19 -11.35
CA ALA A 99 -10.78 2.42 -10.93
C ALA A 99 -10.68 3.72 -10.13
N MET A 100 -10.22 3.63 -8.88
CA MET A 100 -10.11 4.77 -7.96
C MET A 100 -8.68 5.02 -7.49
N ALA A 101 -7.77 4.07 -7.71
CA ALA A 101 -6.35 4.29 -7.48
C ALA A 101 -5.51 3.38 -8.37
N VAL A 102 -4.29 3.82 -8.66
CA VAL A 102 -3.29 3.06 -9.40
C VAL A 102 -1.93 3.17 -8.74
N CYS A 103 -1.13 2.12 -8.80
CA CYS A 103 0.23 2.13 -8.29
C CYS A 103 1.20 1.60 -9.35
N TYR A 104 2.32 2.30 -9.49
CA TYR A 104 3.45 1.94 -10.33
C TYR A 104 4.62 1.58 -9.43
N LEU A 105 4.97 0.29 -9.43
CA LEU A 105 6.10 -0.22 -8.69
C LEU A 105 7.42 0.11 -9.41
N PRO A 106 8.55 0.22 -8.68
CA PRO A 106 9.85 0.47 -9.26
C PRO A 106 10.21 -0.66 -10.23
N LYS A 107 10.91 -0.31 -11.32
CA LYS A 107 11.41 -1.32 -12.25
C LYS A 107 12.44 -2.18 -11.52
N THR A 108 12.21 -3.50 -11.50
CA THR A 108 13.03 -4.50 -10.81
C THR A 108 14.48 -4.53 -11.30
N SER A 109 14.76 -4.17 -12.55
CA SER A 109 16.08 -4.39 -13.18
C SER A 109 17.21 -3.43 -12.75
N SER A 110 16.97 -2.40 -11.94
CA SER A 110 18.02 -1.48 -11.49
C SER A 110 18.01 -1.15 -9.98
N TYR A 111 17.06 -1.71 -9.23
CA TYR A 111 16.77 -1.26 -7.86
C TYR A 111 16.89 -2.33 -6.77
N TYR A 112 17.24 -3.59 -7.10
CA TYR A 112 17.35 -4.69 -6.13
C TYR A 112 18.23 -4.33 -4.92
N ASN A 113 19.26 -3.51 -5.12
CA ASN A 113 20.21 -3.10 -4.07
C ASN A 113 20.11 -1.62 -3.65
N SER A 114 19.11 -0.87 -4.13
CA SER A 114 18.94 0.52 -3.71
C SER A 114 18.36 0.60 -2.29
N ASP A 115 18.98 1.40 -1.43
CA ASP A 115 18.43 1.74 -0.11
C ASP A 115 17.12 2.53 -0.19
N GLU A 116 16.82 3.09 -1.37
CA GLU A 116 15.61 3.86 -1.64
C GLU A 116 14.68 3.12 -2.60
N LYS A 117 13.39 3.10 -2.30
CA LYS A 117 12.33 2.59 -3.19
C LYS A 117 11.25 3.66 -3.32
N ILE A 118 10.84 3.96 -4.55
CA ILE A 118 9.79 4.93 -4.85
C ILE A 118 8.70 4.26 -5.66
N PHE A 119 7.47 4.31 -5.17
CA PHE A 119 6.28 3.89 -5.91
C PHE A 119 5.52 5.13 -6.31
N ARG A 120 4.99 5.16 -7.54
CA ARG A 120 4.14 6.27 -7.97
C ARG A 120 2.68 5.89 -7.81
N LEU A 121 1.94 6.69 -7.03
CA LEU A 121 0.55 6.45 -6.68
C LEU A 121 -0.35 7.52 -7.33
N GLY A 122 -1.36 7.07 -8.07
CA GLY A 122 -2.45 7.93 -8.55
C GLY A 122 -3.71 7.64 -7.75
N LEU A 123 -4.35 8.67 -7.18
CA LEU A 123 -5.57 8.57 -6.39
C LEU A 123 -6.70 9.41 -7.02
N GLY A 124 -7.88 8.83 -7.15
CA GLY A 124 -9.09 9.49 -7.61
C GLY A 124 -9.65 8.92 -8.91
N ASP A 125 -10.73 9.55 -9.35
CA ASP A 125 -11.37 9.29 -10.64
C ASP A 125 -10.35 9.43 -11.79
N PRO A 126 -10.42 8.61 -12.85
CA PRO A 126 -9.51 8.71 -14.00
C PRO A 126 -9.46 10.11 -14.64
N SER A 127 -10.52 10.90 -14.51
CA SER A 127 -10.63 12.28 -15.02
C SER A 127 -10.00 13.31 -14.08
N ASN A 128 -9.72 12.95 -12.82
CA ASN A 128 -9.17 13.83 -11.79
C ASN A 128 -8.22 13.08 -10.85
N VAL A 129 -7.10 12.62 -11.40
CA VAL A 129 -6.09 11.85 -10.67
C VAL A 129 -5.13 12.78 -9.93
N ARG A 130 -5.00 12.57 -8.62
CA ARG A 130 -3.97 13.18 -7.77
C ARG A 130 -2.77 12.26 -7.67
N TRP A 131 -1.61 12.73 -8.10
CA TRP A 131 -0.37 11.97 -8.03
C TRP A 131 0.39 12.26 -6.74
N THR A 132 0.91 11.21 -6.11
CA THR A 132 1.81 11.27 -4.96
C THR A 132 2.79 10.10 -5.05
N ASP A 133 3.84 10.13 -4.24
CA ASP A 133 4.85 9.07 -4.20
C ASP A 133 4.82 8.37 -2.84
N ILE A 134 5.08 7.05 -2.86
CA ILE A 134 5.36 6.25 -1.68
C ILE A 134 6.87 6.02 -1.65
N LEU A 135 7.52 6.53 -0.62
CA LEU A 135 8.96 6.50 -0.45
C LEU A 135 9.34 5.57 0.71
N TYR A 136 10.27 4.67 0.45
CA TYR A 136 10.93 3.88 1.48
C TYR A 136 12.42 4.14 1.47
N ARG A 137 12.99 4.37 2.66
CA ARG A 137 14.43 4.52 2.90
C ARG A 137 14.88 3.48 3.91
N GLY A 138 15.60 2.46 3.43
CA GLY A 138 15.99 1.28 4.19
C GLY A 138 16.94 1.54 5.35
N LYS A 139 17.78 2.57 5.26
CA LYS A 139 18.77 2.93 6.28
C LYS A 139 18.18 3.65 7.50
N ASP A 140 17.00 4.23 7.35
CA ASP A 140 16.57 5.28 8.27
C ASP A 140 15.44 4.85 9.22
N LYS A 141 15.07 3.56 9.23
CA LYS A 141 13.96 2.99 10.05
C LYS A 141 12.61 3.69 9.88
N TYR A 142 12.47 4.62 8.93
CA TYR A 142 11.29 5.49 8.84
C TYR A 142 10.04 4.76 8.33
N GLY A 143 10.18 3.63 7.64
CA GLY A 143 9.05 2.91 7.04
C GLY A 143 8.73 3.42 5.63
N TRP A 144 7.50 3.18 5.16
CA TRP A 144 7.02 3.64 3.85
C TRP A 144 6.19 4.90 4.04
N ALA A 145 6.69 6.04 3.58
CA ALA A 145 6.05 7.33 3.73
C ALA A 145 5.33 7.76 2.45
N PHE A 146 4.19 8.42 2.57
CA PHE A 146 3.49 9.07 1.46
C PHE A 146 2.77 10.32 1.96
N THR A 147 2.43 11.24 1.06
CA THR A 147 1.64 12.43 1.41
C THR A 147 0.18 12.24 1.00
N PHE A 148 -0.73 12.42 1.95
CA PHE A 148 -2.17 12.45 1.71
C PHE A 148 -2.69 13.88 1.80
N ASN A 149 -3.37 14.36 0.76
CA ASN A 149 -3.98 15.69 0.77
C ASN A 149 -5.40 15.58 1.31
N LEU A 150 -5.69 16.23 2.43
CA LEU A 150 -7.02 16.22 3.04
C LEU A 150 -8.08 16.73 2.04
N PRO A 151 -9.22 16.05 1.87
CA PRO A 151 -10.21 16.40 0.85
C PRO A 151 -10.73 17.85 0.94
N ASN A 152 -10.94 18.35 2.17
CA ASN A 152 -11.60 19.64 2.40
C ASN A 152 -10.63 20.83 2.41
N THR A 153 -9.40 20.63 2.88
CA THR A 153 -8.43 21.72 3.06
C THR A 153 -7.32 21.70 2.00
N GLY A 154 -7.16 20.58 1.28
CA GLY A 154 -6.00 20.35 0.42
C GLY A 154 -4.68 20.23 1.19
N GLN A 155 -4.71 20.30 2.53
CA GLN A 155 -3.52 20.28 3.36
C GLN A 155 -2.79 18.95 3.18
N PRO A 156 -1.50 18.97 2.81
CA PRO A 156 -0.69 17.77 2.72
C PRO A 156 -0.36 17.25 4.11
N VAL A 157 -0.66 15.98 4.37
CA VAL A 157 -0.35 15.28 5.62
C VAL A 157 0.60 14.14 5.30
N PRO A 158 1.86 14.18 5.78
CA PRO A 158 2.77 13.06 5.63
C PRO A 158 2.31 11.90 6.51
N MET A 159 2.16 10.73 5.91
CA MET A 159 1.72 9.50 6.56
C MET A 159 2.76 8.42 6.37
N THR A 160 2.90 7.55 7.37
CA THR A 160 3.98 6.57 7.39
C THR A 160 3.49 5.19 7.81
N TRP A 161 3.62 4.22 6.91
CA TRP A 161 3.48 2.81 7.23
C TRP A 161 4.77 2.28 7.86
N ARG A 162 4.67 1.73 9.06
CA ARG A 162 5.78 1.05 9.76
C ARG A 162 5.41 -0.39 10.03
N LYS A 163 6.39 -1.26 9.87
CA LYS A 163 6.29 -2.63 10.35
C LYS A 163 6.19 -2.62 11.87
N ASP A 164 5.22 -3.33 12.43
CA ASP A 164 5.00 -3.38 13.88
C ASP A 164 4.29 -4.67 14.31
N ASN A 165 4.88 -5.39 15.25
CA ASN A 165 4.34 -6.62 15.83
C ASN A 165 3.75 -6.42 17.25
N SER A 166 3.75 -5.19 17.75
CA SER A 166 3.22 -4.83 19.08
C SER A 166 1.77 -4.33 19.04
N VAL A 167 1.33 -3.81 17.89
CA VAL A 167 -0.02 -3.29 17.67
C VAL A 167 -0.75 -4.19 16.68
N ALA A 168 -2.01 -4.49 16.94
CA ALA A 168 -2.87 -5.31 16.09
C ALA A 168 -4.24 -4.66 15.91
N VAL A 169 -5.00 -5.18 14.95
CA VAL A 169 -6.45 -4.91 14.83
C VAL A 169 -7.14 -5.24 16.16
N ASP A 170 -8.16 -4.46 16.53
CA ASP A 170 -8.88 -4.64 17.79
C ASP A 170 -9.43 -6.07 17.91
N GLY A 171 -9.16 -6.71 19.06
CA GLY A 171 -9.55 -8.10 19.32
C GLY A 171 -8.64 -9.16 18.68
N MET A 172 -7.61 -8.76 17.93
CA MET A 172 -6.62 -9.66 17.36
C MET A 172 -5.28 -9.58 18.10
N LYS A 173 -4.43 -10.60 17.90
CA LYS A 173 -3.04 -10.60 18.38
C LYS A 173 -2.11 -10.60 17.18
N ALA A 174 -1.16 -9.67 17.16
CA ALA A 174 -0.07 -9.69 16.20
C ALA A 174 0.87 -10.85 16.52
N SER A 175 1.14 -11.71 15.53
CA SER A 175 2.20 -12.70 15.67
C SER A 175 3.55 -11.99 15.74
N ARG A 176 4.34 -12.28 16.78
CA ARG A 176 5.71 -11.75 16.92
C ARG A 176 6.65 -12.18 15.79
N LEU A 177 6.33 -13.30 15.14
CA LEU A 177 7.10 -13.89 14.05
C LEU A 177 6.60 -13.44 12.66
N SER A 178 5.51 -12.66 12.59
CA SER A 178 5.04 -12.15 11.31
C SER A 178 5.95 -11.01 10.87
N ASP A 179 6.38 -11.09 9.61
CA ASP A 179 7.16 -10.03 9.00
C ASP A 179 6.31 -8.96 8.30
N ASN A 180 4.99 -9.12 8.32
CA ASN A 180 4.06 -8.38 7.46
C ASN A 180 2.92 -7.69 8.23
N ASN A 181 3.11 -7.39 9.52
CA ASN A 181 2.17 -6.53 10.26
C ASN A 181 2.59 -5.06 10.10
N PHE A 182 1.62 -4.18 9.88
CA PHE A 182 1.87 -2.76 9.64
C PHE A 182 0.97 -1.86 10.46
N LYS A 183 1.47 -0.69 10.81
CA LYS A 183 0.68 0.44 11.31
C LYS A 183 0.92 1.68 10.48
N LEU A 184 -0.14 2.45 10.25
CA LEU A 184 -0.09 3.75 9.61
C LEU A 184 -0.14 4.83 10.68
N LEU A 185 0.81 5.75 10.64
CA LEU A 185 0.90 6.89 11.55
C LEU A 185 0.82 8.21 10.79
N ASP A 186 0.20 9.20 11.41
CA ASP A 186 0.32 10.61 11.02
C ASP A 186 1.67 11.20 11.55
N PRO A 187 1.95 12.51 11.31
CA PRO A 187 3.15 13.16 11.82
C PRO A 187 3.21 13.27 13.35
N ASN A 188 2.06 13.24 14.03
CA ASN A 188 1.94 13.34 15.49
C ASN A 188 2.02 11.98 16.20
N GLY A 189 2.14 10.87 15.44
CA GLY A 189 2.13 9.51 15.98
C GLY A 189 0.73 8.94 16.24
N GLN A 190 -0.34 9.59 15.79
CA GLN A 190 -1.70 9.08 15.82
C GLN A 190 -1.82 7.84 14.94
N LEU A 191 -2.42 6.78 15.48
CA LEU A 191 -2.62 5.51 14.78
C LEU A 191 -3.79 5.61 13.81
N MET A 192 -3.48 5.85 12.54
CA MET A 192 -4.47 6.06 11.46
C MET A 192 -5.08 4.75 10.95
N ALA A 193 -4.26 3.69 10.87
CA ALA A 193 -4.69 2.35 10.48
C ALA A 193 -3.74 1.28 11.01
N VAL A 194 -4.20 0.04 11.10
CA VAL A 194 -3.40 -1.13 11.46
C VAL A 194 -3.77 -2.30 10.57
N PHE A 195 -2.76 -3.03 10.11
CA PHE A 195 -2.90 -4.27 9.37
C PHE A 195 -2.24 -5.41 10.16
N THR A 196 -3.01 -6.46 10.42
CA THR A 196 -2.54 -7.69 11.03
C THR A 196 -2.55 -8.81 10.00
N SER A 197 -1.38 -9.30 9.67
CA SER A 197 -1.20 -10.36 8.67
C SER A 197 -1.69 -11.71 9.20
N HIS A 198 -2.26 -12.51 8.31
CA HIS A 198 -2.66 -13.89 8.54
C HIS A 198 -1.65 -14.89 7.95
N THR A 199 -0.37 -14.50 7.80
CA THR A 199 0.67 -15.34 7.15
C THR A 199 0.84 -16.74 7.74
N MET A 200 0.38 -16.97 8.98
CA MET A 200 0.40 -18.29 9.66
C MET A 200 -0.97 -18.99 9.66
N SER A 201 -1.92 -18.53 8.85
CA SER A 201 -3.26 -19.10 8.79
C SER A 201 -3.29 -20.37 7.93
N LEU A 202 -4.10 -21.35 8.35
CA LEU A 202 -4.39 -22.55 7.58
C LEU A 202 -5.23 -22.28 6.32
N ARG A 203 -5.71 -21.04 6.12
CA ARG A 203 -6.42 -20.62 4.91
C ARG A 203 -5.45 -19.98 3.91
N PRO A 204 -5.07 -20.66 2.81
CA PRO A 204 -4.03 -20.17 1.89
C PRO A 204 -4.37 -18.84 1.21
N SER A 205 -5.66 -18.52 1.09
CA SER A 205 -6.14 -17.28 0.49
C SER A 205 -6.26 -16.12 1.49
N ALA A 206 -6.13 -16.36 2.80
CA ALA A 206 -6.25 -15.31 3.80
C ALA A 206 -4.96 -14.48 3.89
N VAL A 207 -5.06 -13.19 3.60
CA VAL A 207 -3.90 -12.27 3.63
C VAL A 207 -3.78 -11.60 4.99
N GLY A 208 -4.88 -11.04 5.51
CA GLY A 208 -4.89 -10.38 6.81
C GLY A 208 -6.16 -9.58 7.05
N THR A 209 -6.14 -8.78 8.11
CA THR A 209 -7.22 -7.86 8.47
C THR A 209 -6.66 -6.44 8.57
N LEU A 210 -7.31 -5.49 7.91
CA LEU A 210 -7.04 -4.07 7.99
C LEU A 210 -8.10 -3.39 8.86
N GLN A 211 -7.68 -2.51 9.75
CA GLN A 211 -8.55 -1.59 10.48
C GLN A 211 -8.11 -0.16 10.20
N ILE A 212 -9.03 0.67 9.74
CA ILE A 212 -8.85 2.11 9.57
C ILE A 212 -9.50 2.78 10.77
N ASN A 213 -8.73 3.56 11.52
CA ASN A 213 -9.16 4.15 12.78
C ASN A 213 -9.74 5.56 12.64
N MET A 214 -9.57 6.17 11.47
CA MET A 214 -9.96 7.54 11.20
C MET A 214 -10.86 7.57 9.96
N ASP A 215 -12.02 8.22 10.08
CA ASP A 215 -12.87 8.53 8.95
C ASP A 215 -12.49 9.90 8.36
N LEU A 216 -11.67 9.86 7.31
CA LEU A 216 -11.32 11.03 6.49
C LEU A 216 -11.97 10.96 5.10
N GLY A 217 -13.03 10.17 4.98
CA GLY A 217 -13.78 9.92 3.74
C GLY A 217 -13.17 8.86 2.80
N PRO A 218 -13.88 8.51 1.72
CA PRO A 218 -13.54 7.39 0.85
C PRO A 218 -12.15 7.48 0.19
N MET A 219 -11.72 8.70 -0.15
CA MET A 219 -10.39 8.91 -0.74
C MET A 219 -9.25 8.50 0.19
N PHE A 220 -9.42 8.69 1.50
CA PHE A 220 -8.46 8.23 2.49
C PHE A 220 -8.45 6.71 2.55
N GLU A 221 -9.62 6.07 2.57
CA GLU A 221 -9.73 4.62 2.52
C GLU A 221 -9.04 4.01 1.29
N TYR A 222 -9.24 4.59 0.11
CA TYR A 222 -8.56 4.17 -1.12
C TYR A 222 -7.04 4.31 -1.02
N ALA A 223 -6.56 5.40 -0.43
CA ALA A 223 -5.14 5.62 -0.19
C ALA A 223 -4.56 4.57 0.77
N VAL A 224 -5.23 4.31 1.90
CA VAL A 224 -4.81 3.33 2.90
C VAL A 224 -4.75 1.92 2.29
N ILE A 225 -5.82 1.49 1.61
CA ILE A 225 -5.89 0.15 0.99
C ILE A 225 -4.82 0.00 -0.09
N THR A 226 -4.70 0.99 -0.99
CA THR A 226 -3.77 0.90 -2.12
C THR A 226 -2.32 0.93 -1.66
N THR A 227 -1.97 1.83 -0.73
CA THR A 227 -0.59 1.94 -0.23
C THR A 227 -0.17 0.68 0.53
N LEU A 228 -1.02 0.17 1.44
CA LEU A 228 -0.78 -1.07 2.19
C LEU A 228 -0.52 -2.25 1.24
N LEU A 229 -1.45 -2.48 0.32
CA LEU A 229 -1.36 -3.64 -0.56
C LEU A 229 -0.25 -3.51 -1.60
N SER A 230 0.11 -2.28 -2.00
CA SER A 230 1.29 -2.06 -2.84
C SER A 230 2.57 -2.44 -2.12
N ILE A 231 2.71 -2.05 -0.85
CA ILE A 231 3.85 -2.42 0.00
C ILE A 231 3.89 -3.94 0.18
N TYR A 232 2.76 -4.53 0.55
CA TYR A 232 2.65 -5.97 0.79
C TYR A 232 2.98 -6.80 -0.46
N ASP A 233 2.41 -6.44 -1.62
CA ASP A 233 2.67 -7.15 -2.87
C ASP A 233 4.13 -6.98 -3.32
N PHE A 234 4.69 -5.79 -3.17
CA PHE A 234 6.11 -5.54 -3.46
C PHE A 234 7.03 -6.40 -2.59
N GLN A 235 6.80 -6.44 -1.27
CA GLN A 235 7.60 -7.25 -0.35
C GLN A 235 7.48 -8.75 -0.67
N LYS A 236 6.27 -9.22 -1.00
CA LYS A 236 6.07 -10.61 -1.43
C LYS A 236 6.86 -10.95 -2.70
N ARG A 237 6.86 -10.06 -3.71
CA ARG A 237 7.67 -10.24 -4.93
C ARG A 237 9.17 -10.29 -4.61
N GLU A 238 9.63 -9.47 -3.68
CA GLU A 238 11.02 -9.48 -3.21
C GLU A 238 11.38 -10.80 -2.51
N GLU A 239 10.51 -11.30 -1.62
CA GLU A 239 10.69 -12.59 -0.94
C GLU A 239 10.75 -13.76 -1.95
N ASP A 240 9.80 -13.82 -2.87
CA ASP A 240 9.74 -14.85 -3.92
C ASP A 240 11.01 -14.83 -4.78
N SER A 241 11.50 -13.64 -5.15
CA SER A 241 12.73 -13.51 -5.93
C SER A 241 13.99 -13.97 -5.18
N ARG A 242 14.11 -13.67 -3.87
CA ARG A 242 15.22 -14.14 -3.03
C ARG A 242 15.21 -15.65 -2.85
N SER A 243 14.02 -16.25 -2.74
CA SER A 243 13.88 -17.71 -2.67
C SER A 243 14.32 -18.39 -3.98
N SER A 244 14.03 -17.76 -5.13
CA SER A 244 14.44 -18.26 -6.46
C SER A 244 15.94 -18.11 -6.74
N SER A 245 16.59 -17.04 -6.25
CA SER A 245 18.03 -16.85 -6.42
C SER A 245 18.84 -17.80 -5.51
N THR A 246 18.34 -18.08 -4.32
CA THR A 246 18.98 -19.02 -3.38
C THR A 246 18.91 -20.46 -3.88
N SER A 247 17.79 -20.85 -4.50
CA SER A 247 17.64 -22.19 -5.11
C SER A 247 18.50 -22.37 -6.37
N ALA A 248 18.68 -21.32 -7.17
CA ALA A 248 19.60 -21.35 -8.32
C ALA A 248 21.08 -21.46 -7.91
N ALA A 249 21.49 -20.76 -6.85
CA ALA A 249 22.86 -20.83 -6.32
C ALA A 249 23.18 -22.21 -5.70
N GLY A 250 22.22 -22.82 -5.00
CA GLY A 250 22.37 -24.18 -4.45
C GLY A 250 22.46 -25.26 -5.54
N ALA A 251 21.71 -25.12 -6.64
CA ALA A 251 21.79 -26.03 -7.78
C ALA A 251 23.11 -25.86 -8.56
N ALA A 252 23.60 -24.63 -8.72
CA ALA A 252 24.88 -24.37 -9.36
C ALA A 252 26.07 -24.95 -8.55
N ALA A 253 26.06 -24.77 -7.22
CA ALA A 253 27.08 -25.35 -6.34
C ALA A 253 27.09 -26.88 -6.37
N ALA A 254 25.92 -27.52 -6.46
CA ALA A 254 25.81 -28.97 -6.61
C ALA A 254 26.31 -29.48 -7.97
N SER A 255 26.13 -28.69 -9.04
CA SER A 255 26.62 -29.05 -10.39
C SER A 255 28.11 -28.83 -10.60
N SER A 256 28.78 -28.04 -9.75
CA SER A 256 30.23 -27.82 -9.79
C SER A 256 31.04 -28.84 -8.96
N SER A 257 30.37 -29.83 -8.36
CA SER A 257 31.00 -30.89 -7.56
C SER A 257 30.94 -32.27 -8.22
N CYS A 258 30.85 -32.32 -9.55
CA CYS A 258 30.96 -33.56 -10.34
C CYS A 258 32.21 -33.54 -11.21
#